data_AF-A4J2P5-F1
#
_entry.id   AF-A4J2P5-F1
#
_cell.length_a   1.000
_cell.length_b   1.000
_cell.length_c   1.000
_cell.angle_alpha   90.00
_cell.angle_beta   90.00
_cell.angle_gamma   90.00
#
_symmetry.space_group_name_H-M   'P 1'
#
loop_
_entity.id
_entity.type
_entity.pdbx_description
1 polymer ?
#
loop_
_entity_poly.entity_id
_entity_poly.type
_entity_poly.pdbx_seq_one_letter_code
_entity_poly.pdbx_strand_id
1 'polypeptide(L)'
;MVCFKRFMVKKRGEGLIFISIIFVILIVLILNGAQLGMFAYSKDITNTASREGARAYAVEHSEDLARNQIKEIVSKTLYVNEETFPGENVELSEITHEDQPFCKARVSYNVPVIAPDILKILNPKDPGWGRFKKVTSSAYFLKEYQPEEELDEE
;
A
#
# COMPACT_ATOMS: atom_id res chain seq x y z
N MET A 1 -24.58 -21.62 27.26
CA MET A 1 -25.13 -22.39 26.11
C MET A 1 -26.61 -22.78 26.26
N VAL A 2 -27.11 -23.03 27.48
CA VAL A 2 -28.52 -23.42 27.73
C VAL A 2 -29.55 -22.31 27.41
N CYS A 3 -29.21 -21.04 27.63
CA CYS A 3 -30.10 -19.91 27.29
C CYS A 3 -30.33 -19.75 25.78
N PHE A 4 -29.32 -20.01 24.96
CA PHE A 4 -29.40 -19.92 23.50
C PHE A 4 -30.36 -20.97 22.92
N LYS A 5 -30.33 -22.19 23.48
CA LYS A 5 -31.18 -23.30 23.08
C LYS A 5 -32.66 -23.06 23.41
N ARG A 6 -32.95 -22.40 24.54
CA ARG A 6 -34.34 -22.03 24.93
C ARG A 6 -34.91 -20.90 24.07
N PHE A 7 -34.08 -19.93 23.68
CA PHE A 7 -34.48 -18.83 22.81
C PHE A 7 -34.87 -19.33 21.40
N MET A 8 -34.09 -20.25 20.83
CA MET A 8 -34.36 -20.84 19.51
C MET A 8 -35.60 -21.75 19.44
N VAL A 9 -36.10 -22.29 20.56
CA VAL A 9 -37.23 -23.25 20.52
C VAL A 9 -38.59 -22.58 20.77
N LYS A 10 -38.65 -21.58 21.67
CA LYS A 10 -39.91 -20.89 22.01
C LYS A 10 -40.21 -19.65 21.15
N LYS A 11 -39.18 -19.04 20.54
CA LYS A 11 -39.28 -17.83 19.73
C LYS A 11 -38.47 -17.94 18.45
N ARG A 12 -38.72 -19.01 17.66
CA ARG A 12 -37.99 -19.32 16.42
C ARG A 12 -37.85 -18.12 15.47
N GLY A 13 -38.90 -17.32 15.31
CA GLY A 13 -38.88 -16.12 14.47
C GLY A 13 -37.95 -15.01 14.97
N GLU A 14 -38.04 -14.63 16.26
CA GLU A 14 -37.17 -13.60 16.84
C GLU A 14 -35.70 -14.05 16.90
N GLY A 15 -35.45 -15.34 17.20
CA GLY A 15 -34.10 -15.90 17.21
C GLY A 15 -33.43 -15.90 15.83
N LEU A 16 -34.18 -16.21 14.77
CA LEU A 16 -33.68 -16.13 13.39
C LEU A 16 -33.32 -14.70 13.01
N ILE A 17 -34.19 -13.73 13.31
CA ILE A 17 -33.93 -12.31 13.02
C ILE A 17 -32.65 -11.83 13.72
N PHE A 18 -32.48 -12.17 15.00
CA PHE A 18 -31.31 -11.75 15.77
C PHE A 18 -30.01 -12.36 15.22
N ILE A 19 -30.04 -13.64 14.83
CA ILE A 19 -28.89 -14.31 14.20
C ILE A 19 -28.58 -13.68 12.84
N SER A 20 -29.58 -13.36 12.02
CA SER A 20 -29.37 -12.70 10.74
C SER A 20 -28.71 -11.33 10.89
N ILE A 21 -29.14 -10.52 11.86
CA ILE A 21 -28.53 -9.21 12.13
C ILE A 21 -27.08 -9.36 12.60
N ILE A 22 -26.83 -10.25 13.56
CA ILE A 22 -25.46 -10.50 14.06
C ILE A 22 -24.56 -10.99 12.93
N PHE A 23 -25.05 -11.90 12.09
CA PHE A 23 -24.28 -12.46 10.99
C PHE A 23 -23.89 -11.40 9.95
N VAL A 24 -24.79 -10.50 9.60
CA VAL A 24 -24.49 -9.37 8.71
C VAL A 24 -23.42 -8.45 9.32
N ILE A 25 -23.55 -8.09 10.60
CA ILE A 25 -22.55 -7.28 11.30
C ILE A 25 -21.19 -7.98 11.31
N LEU A 26 -21.17 -9.28 11.57
CA LEU A 26 -19.94 -10.07 11.61
C LEU A 26 -19.25 -10.15 10.25
N ILE A 27 -20.01 -10.34 9.16
CA ILE A 27 -19.47 -10.28 7.79
C ILE A 27 -18.84 -8.91 7.52
N VAL A 28 -19.54 -7.83 7.86
CA VAL A 28 -19.03 -6.48 7.66
C VAL A 28 -17.73 -6.28 8.43
N LEU A 29 -17.63 -6.76 9.67
CA LEU A 29 -16.40 -6.67 10.46
C LEU A 29 -15.25 -7.48 9.84
N ILE A 30 -15.51 -8.69 9.36
CA ILE A 30 -14.49 -9.54 8.72
C ILE A 30 -13.97 -8.88 7.44
N LEU A 31 -14.86 -8.40 6.57
CA LEU A 31 -14.48 -7.76 5.31
C LEU A 31 -13.65 -6.49 5.57
N ASN A 32 -14.02 -5.69 6.56
CA ASN A 32 -13.27 -4.51 6.94
C ASN A 32 -11.92 -4.84 7.58
N GLY A 33 -11.85 -5.88 8.42
CA GLY A 33 -10.59 -6.36 8.98
C GLY A 33 -9.62 -6.83 7.89
N ALA A 34 -10.11 -7.60 6.93
CA ALA A 34 -9.34 -8.02 5.76
C ALA A 34 -8.87 -6.82 4.93
N GLN A 35 -9.73 -5.83 4.70
CA GLN A 35 -9.39 -4.60 3.99
C GLN A 35 -8.24 -3.84 4.68
N LEU A 36 -8.30 -3.67 6.00
CA LEU A 36 -7.22 -3.02 6.76
C LEU A 36 -5.91 -3.78 6.64
N GLY A 37 -5.96 -5.12 6.70
CA GLY A 37 -4.79 -5.98 6.48
C GLY A 37 -4.16 -5.76 5.09
N MET A 38 -4.98 -5.71 4.03
CA MET A 38 -4.50 -5.44 2.68
C MET A 38 -3.81 -4.07 2.55
N PHE A 39 -4.36 -3.03 3.18
CA PHE A 39 -3.75 -1.70 3.19
C PHE A 39 -2.41 -1.68 3.92
N ALA A 40 -2.35 -2.27 5.12
CA ALA A 40 -1.13 -2.35 5.90
C ALA A 40 -0.05 -3.13 5.17
N TYR A 41 -0.41 -4.28 4.58
CA TYR A 41 0.51 -5.11 3.80
C TYR A 41 1.04 -4.37 2.57
N SER A 42 0.15 -3.75 1.78
CA SER A 42 0.56 -2.98 0.59
C SER A 42 1.44 -1.78 0.97
N LYS A 43 1.19 -1.16 2.13
CA LYS A 43 2.00 -0.05 2.65
C LYS A 43 3.42 -0.50 2.98
N ASP A 44 3.57 -1.68 3.58
CA ASP A 44 4.87 -2.24 3.93
C ASP A 44 5.69 -2.62 2.68
N ILE A 45 5.06 -3.27 1.71
CA ILE A 45 5.70 -3.59 0.42
C ILE A 45 6.12 -2.34 -0.34
N THR A 46 5.24 -1.34 -0.47
CA THR A 46 5.59 -0.09 -1.15
C THR A 46 6.71 0.66 -0.44
N ASN A 47 6.80 0.58 0.89
CA ASN A 47 7.90 1.17 1.66
C ASN A 47 9.23 0.46 1.38
N THR A 48 9.21 -0.88 1.39
CA THR A 48 10.38 -1.71 1.04
C THR A 48 10.84 -1.43 -0.39
N ALA A 49 9.91 -1.43 -1.35
CA ALA A 49 10.22 -1.13 -2.75
C ALA A 49 10.77 0.30 -2.92
N SER A 50 10.23 1.29 -2.20
CA SER A 50 10.76 2.66 -2.23
C SER A 50 12.19 2.73 -1.71
N ARG A 51 12.53 2.00 -0.64
CA ARG A 51 13.87 1.99 -0.06
C ARG A 51 14.90 1.36 -0.99
N GLU A 52 14.59 0.18 -1.52
CA GLU A 52 15.47 -0.49 -2.48
C GLU A 52 15.60 0.30 -3.79
N GLY A 53 14.50 0.88 -4.27
CA GLY A 53 14.52 1.74 -5.45
C GLY A 53 15.34 3.02 -5.26
N ALA A 54 15.23 3.68 -4.09
CA ALA A 54 16.04 4.86 -3.78
C ALA A 54 17.53 4.53 -3.71
N ARG A 55 17.87 3.38 -3.12
CA ARG A 55 19.24 2.87 -3.06
C ARG A 55 19.79 2.53 -4.45
N ALA A 56 19.02 1.80 -5.25
CA ALA A 56 19.42 1.44 -6.61
C ALA A 56 19.67 2.69 -7.47
N TYR A 57 18.77 3.68 -7.35
CA TYR A 57 18.93 4.95 -8.06
C TYR A 57 20.16 5.74 -7.60
N ALA A 58 20.48 5.68 -6.29
CA ALA A 58 21.64 6.34 -5.72
C ALA A 58 22.98 5.73 -6.15
N VAL A 59 23.03 4.40 -6.36
CA VAL A 59 24.26 3.65 -6.65
C VAL A 59 24.47 3.45 -8.16
N GLU A 60 23.43 3.07 -8.88
CA GLU A 60 23.53 2.72 -10.30
C GLU A 60 23.35 3.94 -11.23
N HIS A 61 22.87 5.07 -10.67
CA HIS A 61 22.63 6.32 -11.38
C HIS A 61 21.70 6.20 -12.62
N SER A 62 20.98 5.09 -12.74
CA SER A 62 20.05 4.81 -13.84
C SER A 62 18.63 4.72 -13.30
N GLU A 63 17.73 5.55 -13.85
CA GLU A 63 16.30 5.47 -13.51
C GLU A 63 15.68 4.15 -13.94
N ASP A 64 16.10 3.59 -15.08
CA ASP A 64 15.49 2.40 -15.66
C ASP A 64 15.72 1.16 -14.79
N LEU A 65 16.95 0.99 -14.30
CA LEU A 65 17.29 -0.13 -13.42
C LEU A 65 16.56 -0.02 -12.08
N ALA A 66 16.53 1.17 -11.47
CA ALA A 66 15.79 1.41 -10.24
C ALA A 66 14.28 1.15 -10.41
N ARG A 67 13.69 1.59 -11.53
CA ARG A 67 12.27 1.31 -11.85
C ARG A 67 12.02 -0.18 -12.04
N ASN A 68 12.92 -0.90 -12.70
CA ASN A 68 12.81 -2.35 -12.89
C ASN A 68 12.88 -3.11 -11.56
N GLN A 69 13.78 -2.71 -10.65
CA GLN A 69 13.89 -3.32 -9.33
C GLN A 69 12.63 -3.06 -8.47
N ILE A 70 12.10 -1.84 -8.50
CA ILE A 70 10.83 -1.52 -7.83
C ILE A 70 9.70 -2.41 -8.39
N LYS A 71 9.58 -2.49 -9.72
CA LYS A 71 8.57 -3.33 -10.38
C LYS A 71 8.73 -4.79 -10.00
N GLU A 72 9.95 -5.30 -9.94
CA GLU A 72 10.23 -6.68 -9.56
C GLU A 72 9.76 -6.97 -8.12
N ILE A 73 10.13 -6.14 -7.15
CA ILE A 73 9.72 -6.29 -5.75
C ILE A 73 8.20 -6.27 -5.61
N VAL A 74 7.54 -5.31 -6.27
CA VAL A 74 6.08 -5.18 -6.24
C VAL A 74 5.41 -6.38 -6.92
N SER A 75 5.89 -6.80 -8.09
CA SER A 75 5.30 -7.94 -8.82
C SER A 75 5.48 -9.29 -8.15
N LYS A 76 6.54 -9.47 -7.34
CA LYS A 76 6.80 -10.69 -6.58
C LYS A 76 5.86 -10.86 -5.39
N THR A 77 5.28 -9.76 -4.91
CA THR A 77 4.57 -9.73 -3.62
C THR A 77 3.10 -9.32 -3.75
N LEU A 78 2.78 -8.41 -4.66
CA LEU A 78 1.44 -7.88 -4.90
C LEU A 78 0.96 -8.27 -6.29
N TYR A 79 -0.37 -8.28 -6.43
CA TYR A 79 -1.00 -8.49 -7.72
C TYR A 79 -0.88 -7.24 -8.60
N VAL A 80 -0.22 -7.38 -9.75
CA VAL A 80 0.06 -6.27 -10.66
C VAL A 80 -0.81 -6.38 -11.91
N ASN A 81 -1.60 -5.34 -12.15
CA ASN A 81 -2.23 -5.04 -13.43
C ASN A 81 -2.11 -3.52 -13.71
N GLU A 82 -2.55 -3.06 -14.89
CA GLU A 82 -2.49 -1.63 -15.25
C GLU A 82 -3.30 -0.72 -14.31
N GLU A 83 -4.33 -1.26 -13.64
CA GLU A 83 -5.18 -0.50 -12.72
C GLU A 83 -4.55 -0.39 -11.30
N THR A 84 -3.89 -1.45 -10.83
CA THR A 84 -3.30 -1.56 -9.49
C THR A 84 -1.92 -0.90 -9.44
N PHE A 85 -1.13 -1.03 -10.50
CA PHE A 85 0.23 -0.51 -10.57
C PHE A 85 0.58 0.04 -11.97
N PRO A 86 -0.01 1.19 -12.38
CA PRO A 86 0.39 1.89 -13.59
C PRO A 86 1.86 2.32 -13.55
N GLY A 87 2.50 2.41 -14.73
CA GLY A 87 3.92 2.75 -14.86
C GLY A 87 4.32 4.11 -14.25
N GLU A 88 3.36 5.05 -14.16
CA GLU A 88 3.54 6.38 -13.55
C GLU A 88 3.54 6.37 -12.01
N ASN A 89 3.26 5.23 -11.37
CA ASN A 89 3.23 5.17 -9.91
C ASN A 89 4.62 5.18 -9.26
N VAL A 90 5.69 5.20 -10.05
CA VAL A 90 7.06 5.31 -9.59
C VAL A 90 7.59 6.70 -9.96
N GLU A 91 7.82 7.52 -8.95
CA GLU A 91 8.47 8.82 -9.10
C GLU A 91 9.88 8.70 -8.52
N LEU A 92 10.89 8.90 -9.36
CA LEU A 92 12.29 9.04 -8.95
C LEU A 92 12.66 10.50 -9.08
N SER A 93 13.37 11.04 -8.09
CA SER A 93 13.82 12.43 -8.12
C SER A 93 15.10 12.58 -7.32
N GLU A 94 16.04 13.38 -7.80
CA GLU A 94 17.19 13.83 -7.03
C GLU A 94 16.85 15.13 -6.29
N ILE A 95 17.20 15.19 -5.02
CA ILE A 95 16.94 16.33 -4.13
C ILE A 95 18.24 16.63 -3.39
N THR A 96 18.76 17.84 -3.54
CA THR A 96 19.89 18.30 -2.73
C THR A 96 19.38 18.81 -1.39
N HIS A 97 19.90 18.26 -0.29
CA HIS A 97 19.60 18.74 1.05
C HIS A 97 20.91 18.90 1.83
N GLU A 98 21.14 20.08 2.40
CA GLU A 98 22.35 20.38 3.20
C GLU A 98 23.66 20.04 2.45
N ASP A 99 23.76 20.47 1.20
CA ASP A 99 24.91 20.26 0.31
C ASP A 99 25.23 18.78 -0.02
N GLN A 100 24.32 17.86 0.29
CA GLN A 100 24.41 16.45 -0.06
C GLN A 100 23.31 16.05 -1.07
N PRO A 101 23.66 15.36 -2.17
CA PRO A 101 22.66 14.86 -3.11
C PRO A 101 21.93 13.65 -2.51
N PHE A 102 20.60 13.69 -2.46
CA PHE A 102 19.75 12.56 -2.08
C PHE A 102 18.92 12.09 -3.27
N CYS A 103 18.86 10.77 -3.43
CA CYS A 103 17.93 10.10 -4.33
C CYS A 103 16.64 9.77 -3.58
N LYS A 104 15.51 10.27 -4.06
CA LYS A 104 14.18 9.96 -3.56
C LYS A 104 13.48 9.01 -4.53
N ALA A 105 12.93 7.94 -4.00
CA ALA A 105 12.00 7.09 -4.73
C ALA A 105 10.64 7.10 -4.02
N ARG A 106 9.58 7.33 -4.79
CA ARG A 106 8.20 7.27 -4.33
C ARG A 106 7.46 6.21 -5.14
N VAL A 107 6.85 5.29 -4.44
CA VAL A 107 6.09 4.17 -5.02
C VAL A 107 4.65 4.26 -4.57
N SER A 108 3.73 4.25 -5.53
CA SER A 108 2.29 4.25 -5.31
C SER A 108 1.67 2.92 -5.75
N TYR A 109 0.68 2.44 -5.04
CA TYR A 109 -0.06 1.22 -5.39
C TYR A 109 -1.54 1.41 -5.10
N ASN A 110 -2.39 1.00 -6.03
CA ASN A 110 -3.84 1.12 -5.92
C ASN A 110 -4.40 -0.18 -5.32
N VAL A 111 -4.78 -0.13 -4.04
CA VAL A 111 -5.36 -1.28 -3.34
C VAL A 111 -6.86 -1.33 -3.64
N PRO A 112 -7.41 -2.50 -4.06
CA PRO A 112 -8.84 -2.64 -4.29
C PRO A 112 -9.63 -2.47 -2.98
N VAL A 113 -10.78 -1.83 -3.07
CA VAL A 113 -11.69 -1.63 -1.93
C VAL A 113 -12.82 -2.66 -2.01
N ILE A 114 -12.83 -3.60 -1.08
CA ILE A 114 -13.87 -4.64 -0.95
C ILE A 114 -14.89 -4.31 0.15
N ALA A 115 -14.56 -3.39 1.05
CA ALA A 115 -15.42 -2.99 2.16
C ALA A 115 -15.46 -1.46 2.28
N PRO A 116 -16.67 -0.86 2.39
CA PRO A 116 -16.82 0.59 2.45
C PRO A 116 -16.50 1.17 3.82
N ASP A 117 -16.09 2.44 3.83
CA ASP A 117 -16.12 3.37 4.96
C ASP A 117 -15.25 3.09 6.21
N ILE A 118 -14.58 1.94 6.39
CA ILE A 118 -13.72 1.75 7.58
C ILE A 118 -12.57 2.76 7.65
N LEU A 119 -12.03 3.15 6.50
CA LEU A 119 -10.98 4.14 6.42
C LEU A 119 -11.48 5.55 6.72
N LYS A 120 -12.77 5.81 6.53
CA LYS A 120 -13.40 7.09 6.88
C LYS A 120 -13.48 7.26 8.40
N ILE A 121 -13.62 6.15 9.13
CA ILE A 121 -13.53 6.14 10.60
C ILE A 121 -12.12 6.53 11.06
N LEU A 122 -11.09 5.99 10.40
CA LEU A 122 -9.68 6.25 10.76
C LEU A 122 -9.18 7.60 10.22
N ASN A 123 -9.68 8.02 9.06
CA ASN A 123 -9.36 9.27 8.40
C ASN A 123 -10.66 9.90 7.88
N PRO A 124 -11.24 10.88 8.62
CA PRO A 124 -12.50 11.52 8.24
C PRO A 124 -12.50 12.21 6.87
N LYS A 125 -11.30 12.50 6.32
CA LYS A 125 -11.13 13.12 5.01
C LYS A 125 -11.11 12.09 3.87
N ASP A 126 -11.15 10.81 4.19
CA ASP A 126 -11.23 9.76 3.19
C ASP A 126 -12.60 9.80 2.49
N PRO A 127 -12.65 9.69 1.16
CA PRO A 127 -13.92 9.62 0.45
C PRO A 127 -14.78 8.43 0.90
N GLY A 128 -14.19 7.40 1.55
CA GLY A 128 -14.91 6.28 2.15
C GLY A 128 -15.42 5.26 1.13
N TRP A 129 -15.51 5.67 -0.13
CA TRP A 129 -15.96 4.85 -1.26
C TRP A 129 -15.07 5.07 -2.48
N GLY A 130 -14.82 3.99 -3.23
CA GLY A 130 -14.02 4.00 -4.46
C GLY A 130 -13.74 2.58 -4.94
N ARG A 131 -13.32 2.40 -6.21
CA ARG A 131 -12.86 1.09 -6.69
C ARG A 131 -11.50 0.73 -6.11
N PHE A 132 -10.64 1.72 -6.01
CA PHE A 132 -9.29 1.59 -5.48
C PHE A 132 -9.00 2.73 -4.52
N LYS A 133 -8.05 2.48 -3.62
CA LYS A 133 -7.42 3.52 -2.83
C LYS A 133 -5.92 3.45 -2.99
N LYS A 134 -5.33 4.59 -3.32
CA LYS A 134 -3.89 4.73 -3.53
C LYS A 134 -3.15 4.74 -2.20
N VAL A 135 -2.19 3.84 -2.07
CA VAL A 135 -1.20 3.78 -1.00
C VAL A 135 0.12 4.26 -1.58
N THR A 136 0.69 5.32 -1.02
CA THR A 136 1.96 5.88 -1.48
C THR A 136 2.97 5.84 -0.36
N SER A 137 4.19 5.40 -0.67
CA SER A 137 5.35 5.42 0.21
C SER A 137 6.51 6.13 -0.50
N SER A 138 7.42 6.71 0.28
CA SER A 138 8.61 7.34 -0.26
C SER A 138 9.79 7.12 0.68
N ALA A 139 10.96 6.88 0.09
CA ALA A 139 12.21 6.77 0.82
C ALA A 139 13.27 7.67 0.18
N TYR A 140 14.26 8.02 0.98
CA TYR A 140 15.40 8.86 0.60
C TYR A 140 16.68 8.08 0.86
N PHE A 141 17.64 8.21 -0.04
CA PHE A 141 18.96 7.60 0.09
C PHE A 141 20.04 8.60 -0.32
N LEU A 142 21.15 8.65 0.39
CA LEU A 142 22.27 9.53 0.07
C LEU A 142 22.91 9.03 -1.23
N LYS A 143 23.05 9.90 -2.24
CA LYS A 143 23.69 9.54 -3.51
C LYS A 143 25.19 9.35 -3.27
N GLU A 144 25.73 8.26 -3.79
CA GLU A 144 27.16 7.98 -3.66
C GLU A 144 27.96 9.03 -4.44
N TYR A 145 29.12 9.41 -3.90
CA TYR A 145 30.02 10.38 -4.49
C TYR A 145 30.63 9.80 -5.78
N GLN A 146 30.30 10.41 -6.93
CA GLN A 146 31.05 10.19 -8.17
C GLN A 146 32.27 11.14 -8.15
N PRO A 147 33.51 10.63 -8.20
CA PRO A 147 34.63 11.49 -8.55
C PRO A 147 34.35 12.04 -9.96
N GLU A 148 34.41 13.36 -10.12
CA GLU A 148 34.37 14.00 -11.43
C GLU A 148 35.45 13.33 -12.29
N GLU A 149 35.08 12.82 -13.46
CA GLU A 149 36.07 12.38 -14.46
C GLU A 149 36.99 13.58 -14.70
N GLU A 150 38.26 13.44 -14.32
CA GLU A 150 39.31 14.36 -14.72
C GLU A 150 39.25 14.44 -16.25
N LEU A 151 38.75 15.57 -16.76
CA LEU A 151 38.95 15.97 -18.13
C LEU A 151 40.46 16.11 -18.30
N ASP A 152 41.08 15.05 -18.82
CA ASP A 152 42.42 15.10 -19.37
C ASP A 152 42.42 16.23 -20.43
N GLU A 153 42.88 17.41 -20.03
CA GLU A 153 43.22 18.50 -20.94
C GLU A 153 44.40 18.02 -21.80
N GLU A 154 44.11 17.54 -23.00
CA GLU A 154 45.10 17.36 -24.10
C GLU A 154 45.69 18.70 -24.58
#